data_AF-A0A392PK27-F1
#
_entry.id   AF-A0A392PK27-F1
#
_cell.length_a   1.000
_cell.length_b   1.000
_cell.length_c   1.000
_cell.angle_alpha   90.00
_cell.angle_beta   90.00
_cell.angle_gamma   90.00
#
_symmetry.space_group_name_H-M   'P 1'
#
loop_
_entity.id
_entity.type
_entity.pdbx_description
1 polymer ?
#
loop_
_entity_poly.entity_id
_entity_poly.type
_entity_poly.pdbx_seq_one_letter_code
_entity_poly.pdbx_strand_id
1 'polypeptide(L)'
;TGKPQVLTVYSHLARAFVNPHTAEVSEQLSQRIWGILQKKILKGKVACPKGDEIQLSTLESLLERNLKLASKPFKKQKSATDPSKQKSALKRHKMVSSFAKTSTLWILRIVDARNFTESERQSIVQVFQKTVADYLDSKKSQIKAGFLKEIIQRRPWIGHGVFGFLLERCGSAKSDFRRVETLDLVMYILKSLANSGGEGQNASKKIVKNNLDKLSHAMKELVTNMPSKPARRTAVLKFCVEVFKIMAKHNLTKYL
;
A
#
# COMPACT_ATOMS: atom_id res chain seq x y z
N THR A 1 6.24 26.91 9.70
CA THR A 1 6.24 26.68 8.24
C THR A 1 7.22 25.54 7.94
N GLY A 2 6.81 24.49 7.22
CA GLY A 2 7.70 23.35 6.90
C GLY A 2 8.64 23.72 5.75
N LYS A 3 9.93 23.38 5.84
CA LYS A 3 10.94 23.76 4.84
C LYS A 3 11.04 22.68 3.73
N PRO A 4 10.90 23.00 2.43
CA PRO A 4 11.04 22.04 1.32
C PRO A 4 12.36 21.27 1.34
N GLN A 5 13.44 21.90 1.83
CA GLN A 5 14.78 21.32 1.98
C GLN A 5 14.79 20.04 2.83
N VAL A 6 13.79 19.83 3.70
CA VAL A 6 13.63 18.59 4.47
C VAL A 6 13.49 17.37 3.56
N LEU A 7 12.83 17.51 2.39
CA LEU A 7 12.66 16.40 1.44
C LEU A 7 13.99 16.05 0.74
N THR A 8 14.82 17.05 0.45
CA THR A 8 16.17 16.87 -0.10
C THR A 8 17.08 16.17 0.90
N VAL A 9 17.09 16.64 2.15
CA VAL A 9 17.85 16.00 3.24
C VAL A 9 17.39 14.57 3.46
N TYR A 10 16.07 14.34 3.49
CA TYR A 10 15.49 13.01 3.55
C TYR A 10 16.00 12.12 2.40
N SER A 11 15.98 12.61 1.16
CA SER A 11 16.36 11.83 -0.03
C SER A 11 17.83 11.38 0.02
N HIS A 12 18.74 12.25 0.46
CA HIS A 12 20.15 11.91 0.64
C HIS A 12 20.36 10.90 1.77
N LEU A 13 19.76 11.14 2.94
CA LEU A 13 19.88 10.24 4.09
C LEU A 13 19.25 8.88 3.80
N ALA A 14 18.09 8.85 3.13
CA ALA A 14 17.42 7.63 2.71
C ALA A 14 18.32 6.81 1.77
N ARG A 15 18.94 7.46 0.77
CA ARG A 15 19.88 6.80 -0.16
C ARG A 15 21.08 6.22 0.58
N ALA A 16 21.70 7.00 1.46
CA ALA A 16 22.83 6.53 2.28
C ALA A 16 22.41 5.38 3.22
N PHE A 17 21.21 5.47 3.80
CA PHE A 17 20.68 4.47 4.70
C PHE A 17 20.30 3.16 4.02
N VAL A 18 19.89 3.13 2.76
CA VAL A 18 19.54 1.87 2.09
C VAL A 18 20.71 1.23 1.34
N ASN A 19 21.81 1.96 1.17
CA ASN A 19 23.02 1.44 0.54
C ASN A 19 23.67 0.36 1.43
N PRO A 20 23.89 -0.86 0.92
CA PRO A 20 24.58 -1.92 1.65
C PRO A 20 26.00 -1.51 2.10
N HIS A 21 26.76 -0.83 1.23
CA HIS A 21 28.14 -0.44 1.50
C HIS A 21 28.26 0.47 2.73
N THR A 22 27.30 1.39 2.94
CA THR A 22 27.29 2.25 4.14
C THR A 22 27.24 1.43 5.43
N ALA A 23 26.51 0.32 5.43
CA ALA A 23 26.37 -0.54 6.60
C ALA A 23 27.55 -1.50 6.78
N GLU A 24 28.18 -1.91 5.67
CA GLU A 24 29.39 -2.74 5.70
C GLU A 24 30.60 -1.94 6.22
N VAL A 25 30.72 -0.66 5.84
CA VAL A 25 31.81 0.21 6.27
C VAL A 25 31.61 0.75 7.69
N SER A 26 30.37 1.07 8.10
CA SER A 26 30.10 1.56 9.47
C SER A 26 28.65 1.33 9.94
N GLU A 27 28.47 0.37 10.85
CA GLU A 27 27.18 0.15 11.51
C GLU A 27 26.75 1.38 12.33
N GLN A 28 27.70 2.03 13.02
CA GLN A 28 27.44 3.23 13.82
C GLN A 28 26.88 4.37 12.97
N LEU A 29 27.45 4.61 11.78
CA LEU A 29 26.93 5.60 10.84
C LEU A 29 25.51 5.23 10.38
N SER A 30 25.27 3.95 10.07
CA SER A 30 23.94 3.45 9.69
C SER A 30 22.89 3.71 10.78
N GLN A 31 23.24 3.46 12.05
CA GLN A 31 22.37 3.74 13.20
C GLN A 31 22.15 5.24 13.41
N ARG A 32 23.17 6.08 13.20
CA ARG A 32 23.05 7.54 13.31
C ARG A 32 22.13 8.11 12.24
N ILE A 33 22.28 7.67 10.99
CA ILE A 33 21.38 8.04 9.89
C ILE A 33 19.94 7.59 10.19
N TRP A 34 19.77 6.35 10.67
CA TRP A 34 18.46 5.85 11.08
C TRP A 34 17.82 6.70 12.18
N GLY A 35 18.59 7.06 13.20
CA GLY A 35 18.13 7.90 14.31
C GLY A 35 17.66 9.28 13.83
N ILE A 36 18.39 9.90 12.89
CA ILE A 36 18.00 11.18 12.28
C ILE A 36 16.70 11.01 11.48
N LEU A 37 16.66 10.05 10.56
CA LEU A 37 15.47 9.76 9.74
C LEU A 37 14.26 9.53 10.63
N GLN A 38 14.37 8.66 11.64
CA GLN A 38 13.23 8.28 12.46
C GLN A 38 12.76 9.41 13.38
N LYS A 39 13.67 10.04 14.14
CA LYS A 39 13.31 10.97 15.22
C LYS A 39 13.09 12.40 14.72
N LYS A 40 13.86 12.84 13.72
CA LYS A 40 13.86 14.24 13.27
C LYS A 40 12.98 14.45 12.04
N ILE A 41 12.89 13.46 11.15
CA ILE A 41 12.15 13.58 9.87
C ILE A 41 10.81 12.84 9.95
N LEU A 42 10.80 11.52 10.10
CA LEU A 42 9.57 10.74 9.96
C LEU A 42 8.57 10.95 11.11
N LYS A 43 9.06 11.15 12.33
CA LYS A 43 8.23 11.34 13.55
C LYS A 43 8.22 12.78 14.09
N GLY A 44 8.95 13.71 13.48
CA GLY A 44 9.07 15.08 14.00
C GLY A 44 7.78 15.90 13.85
N LYS A 45 7.40 16.68 14.87
CA LYS A 45 6.25 17.61 14.83
C LYS A 45 6.38 18.69 13.74
N VAL A 46 7.60 19.04 13.33
CA VAL A 46 7.94 20.08 12.33
C VAL A 46 8.06 19.51 10.90
N ALA A 47 8.01 18.18 10.75
CA ALA A 47 8.62 17.51 9.61
C ALA A 47 7.67 17.17 8.45
N CYS A 48 6.50 17.81 8.36
CA CYS A 48 5.74 17.79 7.11
C CYS A 48 6.21 19.00 6.28
N PRO A 49 7.13 18.82 5.31
CA PRO A 49 7.52 19.92 4.44
C PRO A 49 6.26 20.45 3.72
N LYS A 50 6.13 21.77 3.68
CA LYS A 50 5.04 22.48 3.00
C LYS A 50 5.68 23.46 2.02
N GLY A 51 5.00 23.76 0.92
CA GLY A 51 5.51 24.64 -0.13
C GLY A 51 5.28 24.03 -1.50
N ASP A 52 4.96 24.88 -2.46
CA ASP A 52 4.56 24.48 -3.81
C ASP A 52 5.76 23.96 -4.63
N GLU A 53 6.98 24.28 -4.21
CA GLU A 53 8.25 23.80 -4.78
C GLU A 53 8.40 22.27 -4.80
N ILE A 54 7.68 21.55 -3.93
CA ILE A 54 7.74 20.08 -3.93
C ILE A 54 6.92 19.57 -5.12
N GLN A 55 7.60 19.07 -6.14
CA GLN A 55 6.96 18.52 -7.32
C GLN A 55 6.30 17.17 -7.03
N LEU A 56 5.12 16.94 -7.61
CA LEU A 56 4.40 15.66 -7.51
C LEU A 56 5.26 14.47 -7.96
N SER A 57 5.98 14.63 -9.08
CA SER A 57 6.91 13.64 -9.63
C SER A 57 7.98 13.17 -8.63
N THR A 58 8.44 14.08 -7.75
CA THR A 58 9.38 13.74 -6.68
C THR A 58 8.72 12.84 -5.64
N LEU A 59 7.47 13.14 -5.26
CA LEU A 59 6.72 12.33 -4.30
C LEU A 59 6.40 10.94 -4.87
N GLU A 60 6.01 10.86 -6.15
CA GLU A 60 5.78 9.60 -6.88
C GLU A 60 7.02 8.71 -6.88
N SER A 61 8.16 9.26 -7.31
CA SER A 61 9.44 8.52 -7.36
C SER A 61 9.85 8.00 -5.98
N LEU A 62 9.66 8.82 -4.93
CA LEU A 62 9.95 8.42 -3.56
C LEU A 62 8.97 7.34 -3.07
N LEU A 63 7.67 7.43 -3.40
CA LEU A 63 6.69 6.40 -3.07
C LEU A 63 7.03 5.08 -3.76
N GLU A 64 7.26 5.09 -5.07
CA GLU A 64 7.64 3.89 -5.84
C GLU A 64 8.88 3.23 -5.22
N ARG A 65 9.91 4.02 -4.92
CA ARG A 65 11.15 3.50 -4.34
C ARG A 65 10.91 2.86 -2.97
N ASN A 66 10.11 3.49 -2.10
CA ASN A 66 9.83 2.94 -0.77
C ASN A 66 8.93 1.71 -0.85
N LEU A 67 7.92 1.68 -1.71
CA LEU A 67 7.07 0.51 -1.92
C LEU A 67 7.89 -0.68 -2.46
N LYS A 68 8.80 -0.43 -3.41
CA LYS A 68 9.76 -1.43 -3.93
C LYS A 68 10.72 -1.93 -2.86
N LEU A 69 11.17 -1.07 -1.95
CA LEU A 69 12.00 -1.49 -0.81
C LEU A 69 11.21 -2.33 0.19
N ALA A 70 9.95 -1.97 0.45
CA ALA A 70 9.07 -2.72 1.34
C ALA A 70 8.67 -4.10 0.77
N SER A 71 8.65 -4.25 -0.56
CA SER A 71 8.36 -5.50 -1.24
C SER A 71 9.58 -6.40 -1.48
N LYS A 72 10.80 -5.88 -1.30
CA LYS A 72 12.04 -6.60 -1.62
C LYS A 72 12.20 -7.85 -0.73
N PRO A 73 12.45 -9.04 -1.30
CA PRO A 73 12.71 -10.22 -0.51
C PRO A 73 14.08 -10.17 0.17
N PHE A 74 14.20 -10.79 1.34
CA PHE A 74 15.49 -11.06 1.96
C PHE A 74 16.28 -12.05 1.09
N LYS A 75 17.42 -11.61 0.54
CA LYS A 75 18.34 -12.50 -0.17
C LYS A 75 19.38 -12.98 0.83
N LYS A 76 19.38 -14.27 1.14
CA LYS A 76 20.52 -14.90 1.86
C LYS A 76 21.75 -14.76 0.96
N GLN A 77 22.82 -14.13 1.45
CA GLN A 77 24.09 -14.11 0.72
C GLN A 77 24.65 -15.54 0.69
N LYS A 78 24.99 -16.04 -0.51
CA LYS A 78 25.50 -17.41 -0.70
C LYS A 78 26.88 -17.63 -0.04
N SER A 79 27.61 -16.56 0.27
CA SER A 79 28.96 -16.60 0.86
C SER A 79 28.99 -16.46 2.39
N ALA A 80 27.85 -16.22 3.04
CA ALA A 80 27.79 -16.08 4.49
C ALA A 80 27.52 -17.45 5.15
N THR A 81 28.57 -18.27 5.24
CA THR A 81 28.57 -19.52 6.04
C THR A 81 28.49 -19.25 7.55
N ASP A 82 28.74 -18.01 7.99
CA ASP A 82 28.68 -17.59 9.39
C ASP A 82 27.26 -17.19 9.86
N PRO A 83 26.68 -17.89 10.85
CA PRO A 83 25.36 -17.58 11.41
C PRO A 83 25.23 -16.14 11.97
N SER A 84 26.31 -15.55 12.45
CA SER A 84 26.31 -14.20 13.05
C SER A 84 26.09 -13.11 11.97
N LYS A 85 26.78 -13.22 10.83
CA LYS A 85 26.64 -12.33 9.67
C LYS A 85 25.25 -12.45 9.07
N GLN A 86 24.67 -13.65 9.05
CA GLN A 86 23.29 -13.86 8.59
C GLN A 86 22.26 -13.18 9.52
N LYS A 87 22.45 -13.25 10.85
CA LYS A 87 21.59 -12.54 11.83
C LYS A 87 21.65 -11.03 11.65
N SER A 88 22.85 -10.48 11.45
CA SER A 88 23.05 -9.04 11.19
C SER A 88 22.37 -8.59 9.89
N ALA A 89 22.58 -9.33 8.79
CA ALA A 89 21.93 -9.04 7.50
C ALA A 89 20.40 -9.10 7.59
N LEU A 90 19.84 -10.05 8.35
CA LEU A 90 18.40 -10.14 8.57
C LEU A 90 17.87 -8.96 9.41
N LYS A 91 18.57 -8.57 10.49
CA LYS A 91 18.23 -7.40 11.30
C LYS A 91 18.22 -6.13 10.44
N ARG A 92 19.25 -5.96 9.60
CA ARG A 92 19.36 -4.86 8.65
C ARG A 92 18.21 -4.85 7.65
N HIS A 93 17.88 -5.99 7.07
CA HIS A 93 16.75 -6.11 6.15
C HIS A 93 15.42 -5.71 6.80
N LYS A 94 15.15 -6.18 8.02
CA LYS A 94 13.97 -5.77 8.80
C LYS A 94 13.95 -4.28 9.05
N MET A 95 15.08 -3.68 9.39
CA MET A 95 15.21 -2.24 9.63
C MET A 95 14.92 -1.42 8.36
N VAL A 96 15.47 -1.83 7.21
CA VAL A 96 15.20 -1.18 5.91
C VAL A 96 13.73 -1.33 5.49
N SER A 97 13.13 -2.51 5.71
CA SER A 97 11.70 -2.72 5.45
C SER A 97 10.82 -1.83 6.35
N SER A 98 11.15 -1.72 7.64
CA SER A 98 10.45 -0.83 8.57
C SER A 98 10.61 0.64 8.21
N PHE A 99 11.80 1.06 7.79
CA PHE A 99 12.06 2.39 7.27
C PHE A 99 11.17 2.67 6.07
N ALA A 100 11.18 1.80 5.05
CA ALA A 100 10.42 1.97 3.84
C ALA A 100 8.92 2.17 4.11
N LYS A 101 8.32 1.36 4.99
CA LYS A 101 6.91 1.51 5.39
C LYS A 101 6.63 2.84 6.07
N THR A 102 7.49 3.22 7.03
CA THR A 102 7.33 4.49 7.76
C THR A 102 7.48 5.69 6.82
N SER A 103 8.42 5.61 5.89
CA SER A 103 8.66 6.60 4.85
C SER A 103 7.48 6.73 3.89
N THR A 104 6.90 5.63 3.41
CA THR A 104 5.68 5.66 2.59
C THR A 104 4.57 6.41 3.32
N LEU A 105 4.30 6.08 4.59
CA LEU A 105 3.25 6.75 5.36
C LEU A 105 3.54 8.23 5.58
N TRP A 106 4.81 8.62 5.74
CA TRP A 106 5.22 10.01 5.88
C TRP A 106 5.10 10.79 4.55
N ILE A 107 5.53 10.21 3.43
CA ILE A 107 5.36 10.83 2.10
C ILE A 107 3.88 11.04 1.79
N LEU A 108 3.02 10.07 2.13
CA LEU A 108 1.57 10.23 1.98
C LEU A 108 1.02 11.38 2.85
N ARG A 109 1.59 11.67 4.02
CA ARG A 109 1.20 12.87 4.80
C ARG A 109 1.55 14.17 4.08
N ILE A 110 2.64 14.18 3.32
CA ILE A 110 3.01 15.33 2.48
C ILE A 110 1.99 15.48 1.36
N VAL A 111 1.64 14.37 0.69
CA VAL A 111 0.58 14.35 -0.34
C VAL A 111 -0.74 14.86 0.23
N ASP A 112 -1.18 14.35 1.38
CA ASP A 112 -2.43 14.76 2.04
C ASP A 112 -2.42 16.25 2.46
N ALA A 113 -1.24 16.81 2.78
CA ALA A 113 -1.07 18.21 3.14
C ALA A 113 -0.98 19.16 1.92
N ARG A 114 -0.87 18.60 0.71
CA ARG A 114 -0.84 19.34 -0.54
C ARG A 114 -2.24 19.31 -1.17
N ASN A 115 -2.65 20.44 -1.73
CA ASN A 115 -3.94 20.57 -2.41
C ASN A 115 -3.85 20.07 -3.86
N PHE A 116 -3.37 18.82 -4.05
CA PHE A 116 -3.32 18.22 -5.38
C PHE A 116 -4.74 18.02 -5.93
N THR A 117 -4.90 18.27 -7.23
CA THR A 117 -6.11 18.02 -8.01
C THR A 117 -6.43 16.52 -8.07
N GLU A 118 -7.64 16.17 -8.52
CA GLU A 118 -8.04 14.77 -8.66
C GLU A 118 -7.16 14.00 -9.66
N SER A 119 -6.79 14.62 -10.78
CA SER A 119 -5.89 14.03 -11.78
C SER A 119 -4.48 13.78 -11.22
N GLU A 120 -3.95 14.72 -10.43
CA GLU A 120 -2.66 14.56 -9.74
C GLU A 120 -2.71 13.47 -8.65
N ARG A 121 -3.84 13.32 -7.96
CA ARG A 121 -4.01 12.19 -7.03
C ARG A 121 -4.10 10.87 -7.77
N GLN A 122 -4.64 10.86 -8.99
CA GLN A 122 -4.76 9.66 -9.79
C GLN A 122 -3.40 9.07 -10.18
N SER A 123 -2.38 9.88 -10.45
CA SER A 123 -1.03 9.37 -10.70
C SER A 123 -0.42 8.71 -9.46
N ILE A 124 -0.70 9.23 -8.25
CA ILE A 124 -0.36 8.54 -7.00
C ILE A 124 -1.11 7.21 -6.88
N VAL A 125 -2.39 7.16 -7.23
CA VAL A 125 -3.17 5.90 -7.26
C VAL A 125 -2.52 4.87 -8.19
N GLN A 126 -2.03 5.28 -9.36
CA GLN A 126 -1.34 4.39 -10.31
C GLN A 126 -0.08 3.75 -9.71
N VAL A 127 0.69 4.48 -8.89
CA VAL A 127 1.82 3.91 -8.13
C VAL A 127 1.37 2.76 -7.22
N PHE A 128 0.21 2.91 -6.57
CA PHE A 128 -0.36 1.84 -5.73
C PHE A 128 -0.92 0.70 -6.56
N GLN A 129 -1.59 0.97 -7.70
CA GLN A 129 -2.06 -0.08 -8.61
C GLN A 129 -0.91 -0.96 -9.07
N LYS A 130 0.20 -0.37 -9.52
CA LYS A 130 1.43 -1.09 -9.89
C LYS A 130 2.00 -1.91 -8.74
N THR A 131 2.06 -1.35 -7.54
CA THR A 131 2.54 -2.07 -6.35
C THR A 131 1.66 -3.26 -5.99
N VAL A 132 0.34 -3.10 -6.08
CA VAL A 132 -0.63 -4.18 -5.87
C VAL A 132 -0.50 -5.22 -6.98
N ALA A 133 -0.34 -4.82 -8.24
CA ALA A 133 -0.11 -5.73 -9.36
C ALA A 133 1.10 -6.64 -9.09
N ASP A 134 2.24 -6.04 -8.75
CA ASP A 134 3.48 -6.74 -8.40
C ASP A 134 3.28 -7.66 -7.19
N TYR A 135 2.54 -7.21 -6.18
CA TYR A 135 2.19 -8.03 -5.03
C TYR A 135 1.40 -9.28 -5.43
N LEU A 136 0.43 -9.16 -6.33
CA LEU A 136 -0.42 -10.27 -6.75
C LEU A 136 0.29 -11.23 -7.70
N ASP A 137 1.09 -10.72 -8.63
CA ASP A 137 1.76 -11.53 -9.66
C ASP A 137 3.06 -12.19 -9.20
N SER A 138 3.85 -11.50 -8.38
CA SER A 138 5.21 -11.95 -8.05
C SER A 138 5.28 -12.65 -6.71
N LYS A 139 5.51 -13.97 -6.69
CA LYS A 139 5.79 -14.73 -5.45
C LYS A 139 6.97 -14.17 -4.64
N LYS A 140 7.80 -13.32 -5.24
CA LYS A 140 8.96 -12.67 -4.61
C LYS A 140 8.59 -11.41 -3.82
N SER A 141 7.41 -10.84 -4.04
CA SER A 141 6.96 -9.68 -3.27
C SER A 141 6.70 -10.08 -1.81
N GLN A 142 7.40 -9.43 -0.89
CA GLN A 142 7.28 -9.62 0.56
C GLN A 142 6.54 -8.47 1.25
N ILE A 143 5.88 -7.60 0.46
CA ILE A 143 4.99 -6.60 1.05
C ILE A 143 3.85 -7.34 1.74
N LYS A 144 3.50 -6.90 2.96
CA LYS A 144 2.44 -7.54 3.74
C LYS A 144 1.09 -6.95 3.34
N ALA A 145 0.08 -7.79 3.12
CA ALA A 145 -1.31 -7.34 2.93
C ALA A 145 -1.74 -6.35 4.03
N GLY A 146 -1.39 -6.63 5.29
CA GLY A 146 -1.70 -5.74 6.41
C GLY A 146 -1.12 -4.32 6.29
N PHE A 147 0.01 -4.14 5.59
CA PHE A 147 0.56 -2.81 5.33
C PHE A 147 -0.20 -2.08 4.22
N LEU A 148 -0.60 -2.78 3.16
CA LEU A 148 -1.49 -2.21 2.14
C LEU A 148 -2.84 -1.82 2.74
N LYS A 149 -3.39 -2.68 3.60
CA LYS A 149 -4.60 -2.41 4.38
C LYS A 149 -4.42 -1.13 5.20
N GLU A 150 -3.35 -1.01 5.99
CA GLU A 150 -3.03 0.18 6.80
C GLU A 150 -3.02 1.47 5.97
N ILE A 151 -2.42 1.44 4.78
CA ILE A 151 -2.42 2.60 3.86
C ILE A 151 -3.85 3.00 3.51
N ILE A 152 -4.68 2.05 3.10
CA ILE A 152 -6.08 2.27 2.74
C ILE A 152 -6.88 2.80 3.94
N GLN A 153 -6.65 2.29 5.14
CA GLN A 153 -7.37 2.77 6.34
C GLN A 153 -7.06 4.24 6.63
N ARG A 154 -5.79 4.63 6.48
CA ARG A 154 -5.35 6.00 6.75
C ARG A 154 -5.69 6.96 5.60
N ARG A 155 -5.83 6.45 4.38
CA ARG A 155 -6.17 7.22 3.17
C ARG A 155 -7.19 6.47 2.32
N PRO A 156 -8.49 6.58 2.66
CA PRO A 156 -9.55 5.92 1.91
C PRO A 156 -9.53 6.25 0.42
N TRP A 157 -9.12 7.46 0.02
CA TRP A 157 -9.04 7.87 -1.38
C TRP A 157 -8.11 6.98 -2.22
N ILE A 158 -7.01 6.47 -1.65
CA ILE A 158 -6.14 5.49 -2.33
C ILE A 158 -6.90 4.18 -2.52
N GLY A 159 -7.57 3.69 -1.47
CA GLY A 159 -8.39 2.47 -1.52
C GLY A 159 -9.49 2.55 -2.57
N HIS A 160 -10.19 3.68 -2.62
CA HIS A 160 -11.25 3.94 -3.59
C HIS A 160 -10.68 3.96 -5.02
N GLY A 161 -9.53 4.61 -5.24
CA GLY A 161 -8.86 4.65 -6.54
C GLY A 161 -8.32 3.31 -7.03
N VAL A 162 -7.91 2.41 -6.12
CA VAL A 162 -7.48 1.04 -6.49
C VAL A 162 -8.61 0.02 -6.51
N PHE A 163 -9.84 0.41 -6.15
CA PHE A 163 -10.95 -0.52 -5.94
C PHE A 163 -11.30 -1.35 -7.18
N GLY A 164 -11.57 -0.67 -8.30
CA GLY A 164 -11.88 -1.35 -9.57
C GLY A 164 -10.75 -2.26 -10.04
N PHE A 165 -9.50 -1.80 -9.89
CA PHE A 165 -8.32 -2.60 -10.20
C PHE A 165 -8.25 -3.87 -9.35
N LEU A 166 -8.49 -3.78 -8.04
CA LEU A 166 -8.50 -4.96 -7.16
C LEU A 166 -9.59 -5.96 -7.55
N LEU A 167 -10.77 -5.51 -7.97
CA LEU A 167 -11.86 -6.38 -8.39
C LEU A 167 -11.51 -7.21 -9.63
N GLU A 168 -10.93 -6.58 -10.65
CA GLU A 168 -10.44 -7.27 -11.85
C GLU A 168 -9.38 -8.34 -11.50
N ARG A 169 -8.57 -8.05 -10.48
CA ARG A 169 -7.46 -8.91 -10.06
C ARG A 169 -7.90 -10.01 -9.10
N CYS A 170 -9.00 -9.83 -8.36
CA CYS A 170 -9.61 -10.86 -7.54
C CYS A 170 -10.06 -12.08 -8.37
N GLY A 171 -10.61 -11.87 -9.56
CA GLY A 171 -10.99 -12.96 -10.46
C GLY A 171 -9.79 -13.72 -11.05
N SER A 172 -8.67 -13.01 -11.30
CA SER A 172 -7.54 -13.52 -12.10
C SER A 172 -6.28 -13.89 -11.29
N ALA A 173 -6.28 -13.76 -9.96
CA ALA A 173 -5.10 -14.03 -9.13
C ALA A 173 -4.61 -15.49 -9.26
N LYS A 174 -3.31 -15.64 -9.54
CA LYS A 174 -2.61 -16.95 -9.76
C LYS A 174 -2.60 -17.90 -8.55
N SER A 175 -2.93 -17.40 -7.36
CA SER A 175 -2.88 -18.18 -6.12
C SER A 175 -4.07 -17.85 -5.24
N ASP A 176 -4.78 -18.89 -4.79
CA ASP A 176 -5.87 -18.80 -3.83
C ASP A 176 -5.51 -18.01 -2.56
N PHE A 177 -4.27 -18.12 -2.10
CA PHE A 177 -3.82 -17.39 -0.91
C PHE A 177 -3.88 -15.88 -1.17
N ARG A 178 -3.31 -15.43 -2.28
CA ARG A 178 -3.29 -14.02 -2.67
C ARG A 178 -4.67 -13.51 -3.05
N ARG A 179 -5.48 -14.37 -3.68
CA ARG A 179 -6.88 -14.09 -3.97
C ARG A 179 -7.63 -13.73 -2.69
N VAL A 180 -7.52 -14.55 -1.65
CA VAL A 180 -8.16 -14.30 -0.35
C VAL A 180 -7.60 -13.07 0.36
N GLU A 181 -6.29 -12.82 0.30
CA GLU A 181 -5.72 -11.57 0.85
C GLU A 181 -6.22 -10.33 0.11
N THR A 182 -6.45 -10.43 -1.20
CA THR A 182 -7.03 -9.36 -2.02
C THR A 182 -8.49 -9.12 -1.62
N LEU A 183 -9.26 -10.19 -1.37
CA LEU A 183 -10.63 -10.08 -0.88
C LEU A 183 -10.72 -9.36 0.46
N ASP A 184 -9.76 -9.55 1.37
CA ASP A 184 -9.73 -8.79 2.62
C ASP A 184 -9.52 -7.27 2.37
N LEU A 185 -8.69 -6.89 1.39
CA LEU A 185 -8.52 -5.50 0.99
C LEU A 185 -9.79 -4.93 0.33
N VAL A 186 -10.40 -5.67 -0.61
CA VAL A 186 -11.64 -5.27 -1.30
C VAL A 186 -12.78 -5.14 -0.30
N MET A 187 -12.95 -6.10 0.61
CA MET A 187 -13.98 -6.06 1.65
C MET A 187 -13.77 -4.88 2.59
N TYR A 188 -12.52 -4.53 2.90
CA TYR A 188 -12.23 -3.33 3.68
C TYR A 188 -12.66 -2.04 2.95
N ILE A 189 -12.32 -1.92 1.66
CA ILE A 189 -12.70 -0.76 0.83
C ILE A 189 -14.23 -0.67 0.71
N LEU A 190 -14.91 -1.78 0.45
CA LEU A 190 -16.36 -1.85 0.38
C LEU A 190 -17.04 -1.33 1.65
N LYS A 191 -16.55 -1.76 2.81
CA LYS A 191 -17.06 -1.27 4.11
C LYS A 191 -16.80 0.21 4.33
N SER A 192 -15.64 0.71 3.90
CA SER A 192 -15.32 2.14 3.92
C SER A 192 -16.30 2.94 3.07
N LEU A 193 -16.59 2.48 1.85
CA LEU A 193 -17.57 3.09 0.94
C LEU A 193 -18.99 3.06 1.51
N ALA A 194 -19.39 1.96 2.13
CA ALA A 194 -20.72 1.80 2.70
C ALA A 194 -20.97 2.72 3.91
N ASN A 195 -19.91 3.11 4.63
CA ASN A 195 -20.00 3.90 5.85
C ASN A 195 -19.71 5.38 5.66
N SER A 196 -19.55 5.86 4.43
CA SER A 196 -19.42 7.31 4.18
C SER A 196 -20.74 8.01 4.44
N GLY A 197 -20.78 8.94 5.39
CA GLY A 197 -21.92 9.82 5.65
C GLY A 197 -21.86 11.14 4.87
N GLY A 198 -22.98 11.87 4.84
CA GLY A 198 -23.07 13.22 4.26
C GLY A 198 -22.79 13.29 2.75
N GLU A 199 -22.11 14.34 2.29
CA GLU A 199 -21.70 14.52 0.89
C GLU A 199 -20.87 13.34 0.33
N GLY A 200 -20.13 12.65 1.21
CA GLY A 200 -19.36 11.45 0.85
C GLY A 200 -20.22 10.26 0.41
N GLN A 201 -21.50 10.21 0.80
CA GLN A 201 -22.41 9.12 0.45
C GLN A 201 -22.67 9.05 -1.06
N ASN A 202 -22.81 10.20 -1.73
CA ASN A 202 -23.02 10.27 -3.18
C ASN A 202 -21.77 9.83 -3.96
N ALA A 203 -20.59 10.27 -3.51
CA ALA A 203 -19.32 9.85 -4.11
C ALA A 203 -19.10 8.34 -3.95
N SER A 204 -19.32 7.78 -2.76
CA SER A 204 -19.19 6.34 -2.52
C SER A 204 -20.19 5.53 -3.34
N LYS A 205 -21.46 5.97 -3.41
CA LYS A 205 -22.47 5.34 -4.24
C LYS A 205 -22.06 5.36 -5.72
N LYS A 206 -21.48 6.45 -6.21
CA LYS A 206 -20.95 6.56 -7.58
C LYS A 206 -19.80 5.58 -7.82
N ILE A 207 -18.87 5.45 -6.87
CA ILE A 207 -17.76 4.48 -6.96
C ILE A 207 -18.29 3.04 -7.05
N VAL A 208 -19.22 2.66 -6.16
CA VAL A 208 -19.83 1.31 -6.18
C VAL A 208 -20.54 1.09 -7.51
N LYS A 209 -21.36 2.06 -7.95
CA LYS A 209 -22.11 2.00 -9.22
C LYS A 209 -21.19 1.83 -10.43
N ASN A 210 -20.08 2.56 -10.49
CA ASN A 210 -19.12 2.51 -11.59
C ASN A 210 -18.31 1.21 -11.67
N ASN A 211 -18.40 0.33 -10.66
CA ASN A 211 -17.67 -0.93 -10.60
C ASN A 211 -18.61 -2.13 -10.43
N LEU A 212 -19.90 -1.99 -10.76
CA LEU A 212 -20.90 -3.05 -10.60
C LEU A 212 -20.62 -4.26 -11.51
N ASP A 213 -20.23 -3.99 -12.75
CA ASP A 213 -19.79 -5.00 -13.71
C ASP A 213 -18.59 -5.80 -13.16
N LYS A 214 -17.60 -5.10 -12.62
CA LYS A 214 -16.40 -5.71 -12.03
C LYS A 214 -16.72 -6.50 -10.76
N LEU A 215 -17.65 -5.99 -9.92
CA LEU A 215 -18.13 -6.69 -8.74
C LEU A 215 -18.87 -7.98 -9.11
N SER A 216 -19.80 -7.91 -10.06
CA SER A 216 -20.57 -9.05 -10.55
C SER A 216 -19.65 -10.10 -11.17
N HIS A 217 -18.71 -9.68 -12.03
CA HIS A 217 -17.72 -10.56 -12.62
C HIS A 217 -16.83 -11.22 -11.55
N ALA A 218 -16.31 -10.44 -10.59
CA ALA A 218 -15.49 -10.99 -9.51
C ALA A 218 -16.27 -12.01 -8.67
N MET A 219 -17.53 -11.74 -8.34
CA MET A 219 -18.38 -12.69 -7.60
C MET A 219 -18.60 -13.97 -8.40
N LYS A 220 -18.93 -13.87 -9.69
CA LYS A 220 -19.09 -15.02 -10.59
C LYS A 220 -17.83 -15.87 -10.63
N GLU A 221 -16.67 -15.26 -10.86
CA GLU A 221 -15.38 -15.96 -10.91
C GLU A 221 -15.06 -16.67 -9.59
N LEU A 222 -15.30 -16.01 -8.45
CA LEU A 222 -15.01 -16.57 -7.13
C LEU A 222 -15.92 -17.74 -6.75
N VAL A 223 -17.20 -17.68 -7.12
CA VAL A 223 -18.17 -18.75 -6.84
C VAL A 223 -17.96 -19.93 -7.78
N THR A 224 -17.64 -19.68 -9.06
CA THR A 224 -17.34 -20.72 -10.04
C THR A 224 -16.03 -21.44 -9.72
N ASN A 225 -15.01 -20.68 -9.26
CA ASN A 225 -13.70 -21.20 -8.89
C ASN A 225 -13.51 -21.23 -7.37
N MET A 226 -14.44 -21.87 -6.67
CA MET A 226 -14.49 -21.90 -5.22
C MET A 226 -13.22 -22.55 -4.62
N PRO A 227 -12.57 -21.94 -3.60
CA PRO A 227 -11.37 -22.53 -2.99
C PRO A 227 -11.63 -23.90 -2.35
N SER A 228 -10.68 -24.82 -2.43
CA SER A 228 -10.83 -26.13 -1.77
C SER A 228 -10.86 -26.05 -0.24
N LYS A 229 -10.10 -25.12 0.35
CA LYS A 229 -9.98 -24.97 1.81
C LYS A 229 -11.23 -24.32 2.43
N PRO A 230 -11.89 -24.93 3.45
CA PRO A 230 -13.11 -24.40 4.05
C PRO A 230 -13.02 -22.94 4.49
N ALA A 231 -11.96 -22.56 5.21
CA ALA A 231 -11.77 -21.17 5.67
C ALA A 231 -11.73 -20.15 4.53
N ARG A 232 -11.23 -20.53 3.35
CA ARG A 232 -11.19 -19.67 2.16
C ARG A 232 -12.55 -19.58 1.48
N ARG A 233 -13.32 -20.67 1.45
CA ARG A 233 -14.73 -20.67 0.99
C ARG A 233 -15.57 -19.72 1.83
N THR A 234 -15.43 -19.78 3.16
CA THR A 234 -16.12 -18.87 4.07
C THR A 234 -15.78 -17.41 3.78
N ALA A 235 -14.52 -17.09 3.46
CA ALA A 235 -14.12 -15.74 3.07
C ALA A 235 -14.80 -15.27 1.77
N VAL A 236 -14.90 -16.15 0.75
CA VAL A 236 -15.61 -15.86 -0.51
C VAL A 236 -17.11 -15.64 -0.27
N LEU A 237 -17.77 -16.54 0.45
CA LEU A 237 -19.20 -16.41 0.76
C LEU A 237 -19.49 -15.14 1.56
N LYS A 238 -18.66 -14.83 2.56
CA LYS A 238 -18.76 -13.60 3.34
C LYS A 238 -18.61 -12.36 2.47
N PHE A 239 -17.68 -12.39 1.51
CA PHE A 239 -17.52 -11.31 0.54
C PHE A 239 -18.81 -11.12 -0.29
N CYS A 240 -19.37 -12.18 -0.87
CA CYS A 240 -20.60 -12.12 -1.66
C CYS A 240 -21.77 -11.54 -0.85
N VAL A 241 -21.98 -12.03 0.37
CA VAL A 241 -23.04 -11.52 1.27
C VAL A 241 -22.83 -10.04 1.58
N GLU A 242 -21.61 -9.62 1.86
CA GLU A 242 -21.30 -8.22 2.16
C GLU A 242 -21.55 -7.32 0.95
N VAL A 243 -21.20 -7.75 -0.27
CA VAL A 243 -21.51 -7.02 -1.50
C VAL A 243 -23.01 -6.81 -1.64
N PHE A 244 -23.83 -7.86 -1.53
CA PHE A 244 -25.29 -7.73 -1.61
C PHE A 244 -25.86 -6.79 -0.56
N LYS A 245 -25.36 -6.84 0.69
CA LYS A 245 -25.78 -5.91 1.77
C LYS A 245 -25.50 -4.45 1.40
N ILE A 246 -24.32 -4.17 0.88
CA ILE A 246 -23.92 -2.80 0.51
C ILE A 246 -24.71 -2.32 -0.71
N MET A 247 -24.94 -3.20 -1.68
CA MET A 247 -25.77 -2.88 -2.84
C MET A 247 -27.21 -2.58 -2.45
N ALA A 248 -27.79 -3.36 -1.53
CA ALA A 248 -29.11 -3.09 -0.96
C ALA A 248 -29.13 -1.73 -0.23
N LYS A 249 -28.15 -1.46 0.62
CA LYS A 249 -28.02 -0.16 1.33
C LYS A 249 -27.98 1.04 0.37
N HIS A 250 -27.37 0.89 -0.81
CA HIS A 250 -27.29 1.97 -1.80
C HIS A 250 -28.42 1.98 -2.84
N ASN A 251 -29.42 1.09 -2.71
CA ASN A 251 -30.49 0.88 -3.70
C ASN A 251 -29.94 0.61 -5.12
N LEU A 252 -28.88 -0.21 -5.19
CA LEU A 252 -28.21 -0.62 -6.43
C LEU A 252 -28.57 -2.05 -6.85
N THR A 253 -29.45 -2.74 -6.10
CA THR A 253 -29.89 -4.11 -6.40
C THR A 253 -30.58 -4.25 -7.75
N LYS A 254 -31.20 -3.18 -8.26
CA LYS A 254 -31.84 -3.13 -9.59
C LYS A 254 -30.87 -3.26 -10.78
N TYR A 255 -29.57 -3.30 -10.52
CA TYR A 255 -28.51 -3.39 -11.54
C TYR A 255 -27.76 -4.74 -11.49
N LEU A 256 -28.22 -5.68 -10.66
CA LEU A 256 -27.82 -7.09 -10.68
C LEU A 256 -28.74 -7.86 -11.61
#